data_AF-W5QFC7-F1
#
_entry.id   AF-W5QFC7-F1
#
_cell.length_a   1.000
_cell.length_b   1.000
_cell.length_c   1.000
_cell.angle_alpha   90.00
_cell.angle_beta   90.00
_cell.angle_gamma   90.00
#
_symmetry.space_group_name_H-M   'P 1'
#
loop_
_entity.id
_entity.type
_entity.pdbx_description
1 polymer ?
#
loop_
_entity_poly.entity_id
_entity_poly.type
_entity_poly.pdbx_seq_one_letter_code
_entity_poly.pdbx_strand_id
1 'polypeptide(L)'
;MPFLKLVTFSWKSQWEQKKSLLRREGRPTMEEAGQDPLDDVQEVMEIPKLEVTKQTLDFLNSDLEKDLQRMDEANQVLLKKIQEKEETIQSLERDITLSVRQAREREELNHFISKKEEALRDLELETAKLEKNKEILSRSVVEVQKEISRKCKNVGLDKEALKQMLAELKVKLQKSTESCASQEKELVKIESDYQSVYQLCEDQAHYIKKYQEILRQMEKEKEMMLLEKEVCKAQNNSVQIVKPGSTLMETIQSNMEKTIIKKQKRIFWYRHFRYFISMVMIFFRLLGYMLFYLQYINPDLLVDALPVVMSRETLKRLQEALFPFLTLEVEEVLPH
;
A
#
# COMPACT_ATOMS: atom_id res chain seq x y z
N MET A 1 -9.25 -20.69 -8.99
CA MET A 1 -8.16 -21.66 -9.32
C MET A 1 -7.96 -22.90 -8.40
N PRO A 2 -8.49 -23.03 -7.16
CA PRO A 2 -8.21 -24.21 -6.33
C PRO A 2 -9.11 -25.44 -6.63
N PHE A 3 -10.36 -25.24 -7.06
CA PHE A 3 -11.33 -26.33 -7.22
C PHE A 3 -11.02 -27.29 -8.38
N LEU A 4 -10.65 -26.76 -9.55
CA LEU A 4 -10.33 -27.57 -10.73
C LEU A 4 -9.10 -28.48 -10.51
N LYS A 5 -8.07 -27.98 -9.82
CA LYS A 5 -6.87 -28.77 -9.50
C LYS A 5 -7.17 -29.93 -8.54
N LEU A 6 -8.06 -29.71 -7.58
CA LEU A 6 -8.44 -30.75 -6.61
C LEU A 6 -9.18 -31.91 -7.27
N VAL A 7 -10.14 -31.60 -8.16
CA VAL A 7 -10.96 -32.61 -8.84
C VAL A 7 -10.12 -33.47 -9.79
N THR A 8 -9.24 -32.85 -10.58
CA THR A 8 -8.35 -33.58 -11.51
C THR A 8 -7.35 -34.48 -10.79
N PHE A 9 -6.87 -34.06 -9.61
CA PHE A 9 -5.92 -34.83 -8.82
C PHE A 9 -6.59 -36.04 -8.15
N SER A 10 -7.81 -35.85 -7.64
CA SER A 10 -8.58 -36.92 -6.99
C SER A 10 -8.93 -38.06 -7.96
N TRP A 11 -9.39 -37.73 -9.17
CA TRP A 11 -9.75 -38.72 -10.19
C TRP A 11 -8.56 -39.53 -10.70
N LYS A 12 -7.42 -38.86 -10.94
CA LYS A 12 -6.19 -39.54 -11.38
C LYS A 12 -5.66 -40.51 -10.33
N SER A 13 -5.78 -40.13 -9.05
CA SER A 13 -5.39 -40.99 -7.93
C SER A 13 -6.28 -42.24 -7.80
N GLN A 14 -7.60 -42.08 -7.94
CA GLN A 14 -8.53 -43.22 -7.88
C GLN A 14 -8.37 -44.18 -9.07
N TRP A 15 -8.08 -43.66 -10.26
CA TRP A 15 -7.84 -44.49 -11.45
C TRP A 15 -6.58 -45.35 -11.30
N GLU A 16 -5.47 -44.78 -10.84
CA GLU A 16 -4.23 -45.52 -10.58
C GLU A 16 -4.40 -46.56 -9.46
N GLN A 17 -5.18 -46.24 -8.42
CA GLN A 17 -5.50 -47.20 -7.36
C GLN A 17 -6.33 -48.37 -7.88
N LYS A 18 -7.34 -48.13 -8.72
CA LYS A 18 -8.16 -49.19 -9.33
C LYS A 18 -7.37 -50.06 -10.31
N LYS A 19 -6.48 -49.45 -11.10
CA LYS A 19 -5.55 -50.16 -12.01
C LYS A 19 -4.54 -51.03 -11.26
N SER A 20 -4.15 -50.64 -10.04
CA SER A 20 -3.25 -51.42 -9.19
C SER A 20 -3.90 -52.66 -8.58
N LEU A 21 -5.20 -52.59 -8.28
CA LEU A 21 -5.99 -53.70 -7.74
C LEU A 21 -6.23 -54.78 -8.79
N LEU A 22 -6.62 -54.39 -10.01
CA LEU A 22 -6.83 -55.31 -11.13
C LEU A 22 -5.55 -56.08 -11.52
N ARG A 23 -4.37 -55.45 -11.38
CA ARG A 23 -3.07 -56.11 -11.63
C ARG A 23 -2.68 -57.13 -10.57
N ARG A 24 -3.33 -57.11 -9.40
CA ARG A 24 -3.03 -57.99 -8.27
C ARG A 24 -3.89 -59.26 -8.28
N GLU A 25 -5.10 -59.20 -8.83
CA GLU A 25 -6.03 -60.35 -8.95
C GLU A 25 -5.72 -61.30 -10.12
N GLY A 26 -4.95 -60.88 -11.14
CA GLY A 26 -4.61 -61.70 -12.31
C GLY A 26 -3.39 -62.63 -12.17
N ARG A 27 -2.95 -62.99 -10.96
CA ARG A 27 -1.76 -63.83 -10.74
C ARG A 27 -2.17 -65.23 -10.24
N PRO A 28 -2.07 -66.30 -11.04
CA PRO A 28 -2.39 -67.64 -10.55
C PRO A 28 -1.28 -68.11 -9.61
N THR A 29 -1.67 -68.47 -8.38
CA THR A 29 -0.84 -69.24 -7.45
C THR A 29 -0.96 -70.71 -7.84
N MET A 30 0.11 -71.33 -8.32
CA MET A 30 0.18 -72.78 -8.51
C MET A 30 0.21 -73.44 -7.13
N GLU A 31 -0.87 -74.13 -6.77
CA GLU A 31 -0.88 -75.18 -5.75
C GLU A 31 -0.68 -76.53 -6.43
N GLU A 32 0.27 -77.30 -5.91
CA GLU A 32 0.67 -78.63 -6.37
C GLU A 32 -0.32 -79.66 -5.82
N ALA A 33 -1.10 -80.32 -6.69
CA ALA A 33 -2.06 -81.36 -6.32
C ALA A 33 -1.70 -82.70 -6.98
N GLY A 34 -1.67 -83.77 -6.17
CA GLY A 34 -1.51 -85.15 -6.63
C GLY A 34 -2.76 -85.65 -7.36
N GLN A 35 -2.54 -86.41 -8.43
CA GLN A 35 -3.56 -86.88 -9.37
C GLN A 35 -4.33 -88.10 -8.86
N ASP A 36 -5.67 -88.03 -8.86
CA ASP A 36 -6.61 -89.15 -8.67
C ASP A 36 -7.51 -89.28 -9.92
N PRO A 37 -7.71 -90.46 -10.55
CA PRO A 37 -8.29 -90.58 -11.90
C PRO A 37 -9.79 -90.25 -12.05
N LEU A 38 -10.47 -89.93 -10.95
CA LEU A 38 -11.87 -89.49 -10.93
C LEU A 38 -12.02 -87.96 -11.01
N ASP A 39 -10.95 -87.22 -10.70
CA ASP A 39 -10.89 -85.76 -10.74
C ASP A 39 -10.79 -85.24 -12.19
N ASP A 40 -10.08 -85.98 -13.05
CA ASP A 40 -9.89 -85.67 -14.47
C ASP A 40 -11.21 -85.54 -15.26
N VAL A 41 -12.25 -86.33 -14.93
CA VAL A 41 -13.54 -86.29 -15.64
C VAL A 41 -14.39 -85.11 -15.19
N GLN A 42 -14.25 -84.69 -13.93
CA GLN A 42 -14.92 -83.52 -13.38
C GLN A 42 -14.24 -82.23 -13.87
N GLU A 43 -12.91 -82.19 -13.91
CA GLU A 43 -12.11 -81.12 -14.52
C GLU A 43 -12.52 -80.89 -16.00
N VAL A 44 -12.67 -81.97 -16.78
CA VAL A 44 -13.02 -81.87 -18.21
C VAL A 44 -14.42 -81.27 -18.45
N MET A 45 -15.38 -81.42 -17.53
CA MET A 45 -16.69 -80.76 -17.61
C MET A 45 -16.70 -79.34 -17.02
N GLU A 46 -15.79 -79.04 -16.10
CA GLU A 46 -15.67 -77.72 -15.48
C GLU A 46 -14.94 -76.72 -16.39
N ILE A 47 -13.96 -77.18 -17.19
CA ILE A 47 -13.21 -76.34 -18.14
C ILE A 47 -14.14 -75.60 -19.15
N PRO A 48 -15.12 -76.23 -19.80
CA PRO A 48 -16.06 -75.53 -20.69
C PRO A 48 -16.96 -74.51 -19.96
N LYS A 49 -17.37 -74.81 -18.71
CA LYS A 49 -18.17 -73.87 -17.91
C LYS A 49 -17.35 -72.65 -17.49
N LEU A 50 -16.09 -72.87 -17.13
CA LEU A 50 -15.12 -71.81 -16.83
C LEU A 50 -14.85 -70.95 -18.07
N GLU A 51 -14.73 -71.56 -19.25
CA GLU A 51 -14.53 -70.83 -20.51
C GLU A 51 -15.75 -69.95 -20.86
N VAL A 52 -16.98 -70.45 -20.68
CA VAL A 52 -18.21 -69.64 -20.85
C VAL A 52 -18.28 -68.52 -19.82
N THR A 53 -17.91 -68.78 -18.57
CA THR A 53 -17.88 -67.78 -17.49
C THR A 53 -16.85 -66.69 -17.80
N LYS A 54 -15.67 -67.06 -18.28
CA LYS A 54 -14.61 -66.15 -18.71
C LYS A 54 -15.07 -65.26 -19.86
N GLN A 55 -15.69 -65.83 -20.90
CA GLN A 55 -16.22 -65.05 -22.01
C GLN A 55 -17.31 -64.05 -21.56
N THR A 56 -18.15 -64.46 -20.61
CA THR A 56 -19.16 -63.58 -20.01
C THR A 56 -18.51 -62.43 -19.23
N LEU A 57 -17.45 -62.74 -18.47
CA LEU A 57 -16.70 -61.75 -17.70
C LEU A 57 -15.93 -60.78 -18.60
N ASP A 58 -15.36 -61.26 -19.70
CA ASP A 58 -14.68 -60.44 -20.72
C ASP A 58 -15.67 -59.48 -21.40
N PHE A 59 -16.88 -59.95 -21.72
CA PHE A 59 -17.95 -59.09 -22.24
C PHE A 59 -18.35 -58.00 -21.24
N LEU A 60 -18.58 -58.37 -19.97
CA LEU A 60 -18.95 -57.44 -18.91
C LEU A 60 -17.85 -56.37 -18.68
N ASN A 61 -16.58 -56.80 -18.70
CA ASN A 61 -15.44 -55.90 -18.58
C ASN A 61 -15.37 -54.91 -19.76
N SER A 62 -15.60 -55.38 -20.98
CA SER A 62 -15.64 -54.51 -22.16
C SER A 62 -16.76 -53.49 -22.09
N ASP A 63 -17.94 -53.88 -21.59
CA ASP A 63 -19.08 -52.97 -21.43
C ASP A 63 -18.80 -51.91 -20.35
N LEU A 64 -18.22 -52.33 -19.21
CA LEU A 64 -17.80 -51.43 -18.14
C LEU A 64 -16.72 -50.43 -18.60
N GLU A 65 -15.76 -50.87 -19.42
CA GLU A 65 -14.73 -50.00 -19.99
C GLU A 65 -15.34 -48.93 -20.92
N LYS A 66 -16.32 -49.31 -21.74
CA LYS A 66 -17.06 -48.37 -22.60
C LYS A 66 -17.85 -47.35 -21.78
N ASP A 67 -18.52 -47.77 -20.71
CA ASP A 67 -19.28 -46.85 -19.86
C ASP A 67 -18.37 -45.92 -19.06
N LEU A 68 -17.21 -46.40 -18.60
CA LEU A 68 -16.17 -45.54 -18.01
C LEU A 68 -15.68 -44.50 -19.01
N GLN A 69 -15.42 -44.90 -20.26
CA GLN A 69 -14.99 -43.97 -21.30
C GLN A 69 -16.08 -42.92 -21.61
N ARG A 70 -17.35 -43.33 -21.73
CA ARG A 70 -18.48 -42.39 -21.94
C ARG A 70 -18.61 -41.39 -20.80
N MET A 71 -18.44 -41.84 -19.57
CA MET A 71 -18.48 -40.98 -18.39
C MET A 71 -17.31 -39.99 -18.39
N ASP A 72 -16.10 -40.43 -18.77
CA ASP A 72 -14.94 -39.55 -18.90
C ASP A 72 -15.15 -38.48 -19.99
N GLU A 73 -15.69 -38.86 -21.14
CA GLU A 73 -16.04 -37.92 -22.22
C GLU A 73 -17.07 -36.88 -21.77
N ALA A 74 -18.14 -37.32 -21.09
CA ALA A 74 -19.15 -36.42 -20.53
C ALA A 74 -18.56 -35.46 -19.49
N ASN A 75 -17.67 -35.95 -18.61
CA ASN A 75 -16.98 -35.14 -17.62
C ASN A 75 -16.05 -34.10 -18.28
N GLN A 76 -15.33 -34.46 -19.34
CA GLN A 76 -14.50 -33.50 -20.08
C GLN A 76 -15.34 -32.38 -20.71
N VAL A 77 -16.52 -32.71 -21.26
CA VAL A 77 -17.44 -31.70 -21.80
C VAL A 77 -17.95 -30.77 -20.70
N LEU A 78 -18.31 -31.30 -19.53
CA LEU A 78 -18.72 -30.48 -18.38
C LEU A 78 -17.59 -29.59 -17.88
N LEU A 79 -16.36 -30.10 -17.81
CA LEU A 79 -15.19 -29.30 -17.41
C LEU A 79 -14.95 -28.11 -18.34
N LYS A 80 -15.09 -28.30 -19.66
CA LYS A 80 -15.00 -27.19 -20.64
C LYS A 80 -16.10 -26.16 -20.40
N LYS A 81 -17.35 -26.59 -20.20
CA LYS A 81 -18.47 -25.68 -19.88
C LYS A 81 -18.24 -24.91 -18.57
N ILE A 82 -17.70 -25.56 -17.55
CA ILE A 82 -17.36 -24.91 -16.28
C ILE A 82 -16.30 -23.84 -16.51
N GLN A 83 -15.26 -24.14 -17.29
CA GLN A 83 -14.21 -23.17 -17.60
C GLN A 83 -14.75 -21.97 -18.39
N GLU A 84 -15.57 -22.19 -19.42
CA GLU A 84 -16.22 -21.12 -20.17
C GLU A 84 -17.07 -20.23 -19.25
N LYS A 85 -17.85 -20.84 -18.34
CA LYS A 85 -18.65 -20.09 -17.36
C LYS A 85 -17.78 -19.28 -16.39
N GLU A 86 -16.69 -19.86 -15.90
CA GLU A 86 -15.73 -19.18 -15.04
C GLU A 86 -15.11 -17.95 -15.74
N GLU A 87 -14.74 -18.07 -17.01
CA GLU A 87 -14.22 -16.94 -17.80
C GLU A 87 -15.27 -15.83 -17.98
N THR A 88 -16.54 -16.19 -18.22
CA THR A 88 -17.63 -15.20 -18.29
C THR A 88 -17.88 -14.50 -16.95
N ILE A 89 -17.83 -15.24 -15.84
CA ILE A 89 -17.99 -14.67 -14.49
C ILE A 89 -16.87 -13.67 -14.21
N GLN A 90 -15.61 -14.05 -14.47
CA GLN A 90 -14.47 -13.14 -14.27
C GLN A 90 -14.55 -11.88 -15.14
N SER A 91 -15.13 -11.99 -16.34
CA SER A 91 -15.39 -10.81 -17.17
C SER A 91 -16.42 -9.89 -16.53
N LEU A 92 -17.54 -10.45 -16.09
CA LEU A 92 -18.62 -9.68 -15.44
C LEU A 92 -18.15 -9.06 -14.12
N GLU A 93 -17.34 -9.75 -13.33
CA GLU A 93 -16.75 -9.22 -12.09
C GLU A 93 -15.86 -7.99 -12.35
N ARG A 94 -15.07 -8.03 -13.43
CA ARG A 94 -14.26 -6.88 -13.88
C ARG A 94 -15.16 -5.71 -14.28
N ASP A 95 -16.21 -5.98 -15.05
CA ASP A 95 -17.16 -4.95 -15.50
C ASP A 95 -17.93 -4.31 -14.34
N ILE A 96 -18.39 -5.11 -13.37
CA ILE A 96 -19.04 -4.62 -12.15
C ILE A 96 -18.09 -3.72 -11.36
N THR A 97 -16.83 -4.14 -11.18
CA THR A 97 -15.81 -3.35 -10.47
C THR A 97 -15.58 -1.99 -11.14
N LEU A 98 -15.50 -1.97 -12.48
CA LEU A 98 -15.39 -0.73 -13.25
C LEU A 98 -16.64 0.15 -13.12
N SER A 99 -17.83 -0.44 -13.22
CA SER A 99 -19.10 0.27 -13.10
C SER A 99 -19.28 0.90 -11.72
N VAL A 100 -18.91 0.19 -10.64
CA VAL A 100 -18.97 0.71 -9.27
C VAL A 100 -18.04 1.90 -9.10
N ARG A 101 -16.83 1.82 -9.65
CA ARG A 101 -15.88 2.95 -9.63
C ARG A 101 -16.45 4.17 -10.37
N GLN A 102 -16.98 3.98 -11.57
CA GLN A 102 -17.57 5.06 -12.36
C GLN A 102 -18.79 5.69 -11.66
N ALA A 103 -19.62 4.88 -10.99
CA ALA A 103 -20.76 5.39 -10.23
C ALA A 103 -20.30 6.31 -9.08
N ARG A 104 -19.24 5.92 -8.37
CA ARG A 104 -18.64 6.75 -7.31
C ARG A 104 -18.08 8.07 -7.84
N GLU A 105 -17.31 8.02 -8.94
CA GLU A 105 -16.77 9.22 -9.59
C GLU A 105 -17.89 10.18 -10.05
N ARG A 106 -19.00 9.63 -10.56
CA ARG A 106 -20.20 10.41 -10.93
C ARG A 106 -20.87 11.06 -9.71
N GLU A 107 -20.96 10.36 -8.58
CA GLU A 107 -21.53 10.90 -7.34
C GLU A 107 -20.70 12.05 -6.77
N GLU A 108 -19.36 11.90 -6.76
CA GLU A 108 -18.43 12.95 -6.36
C GLU A 108 -18.56 14.21 -7.25
N LEU A 109 -18.68 14.00 -8.57
CA LEU A 109 -18.92 15.08 -9.54
C LEU A 109 -20.26 15.78 -9.28
N ASN A 110 -21.34 15.02 -9.05
CA ASN A 110 -22.66 15.58 -8.76
C ASN A 110 -22.66 16.43 -7.49
N HIS A 111 -22.00 15.96 -6.43
CA HIS A 111 -21.86 16.73 -5.21
C HIS A 111 -21.05 18.02 -5.44
N PHE A 112 -19.98 17.99 -6.25
CA PHE A 112 -19.24 19.19 -6.62
C PHE A 112 -20.09 20.18 -7.44
N ILE A 113 -20.87 19.68 -8.40
CA ILE A 113 -21.80 20.49 -9.20
C ILE A 113 -22.82 21.18 -8.28
N SER A 114 -23.43 20.43 -7.36
CA SER A 114 -24.41 21.01 -6.40
C SER A 114 -23.82 22.15 -5.57
N LYS A 115 -22.56 22.01 -5.11
CA LYS A 115 -21.87 23.09 -4.38
C LYS A 115 -21.59 24.31 -5.26
N LYS A 116 -21.22 24.08 -6.52
CA LYS A 116 -20.98 25.18 -7.48
C LYS A 116 -22.26 25.90 -7.84
N GLU A 117 -23.37 25.18 -8.01
CA GLU A 117 -24.68 25.77 -8.24
C GLU A 117 -25.16 26.61 -7.04
N GLU A 118 -24.92 26.16 -5.81
CA GLU A 118 -25.23 26.93 -4.62
C GLU A 118 -24.43 28.25 -4.57
N ALA A 119 -23.11 28.17 -4.76
CA ALA A 119 -22.27 29.35 -4.82
C ALA A 119 -22.66 30.32 -5.96
N LEU A 120 -23.12 29.78 -7.09
CA LEU A 120 -23.62 30.60 -8.19
C LEU A 120 -24.91 31.34 -7.80
N ARG A 121 -25.86 30.66 -7.15
CA ARG A 121 -27.10 31.29 -6.65
C ARG A 121 -26.81 32.42 -5.65
N ASP A 122 -25.83 32.23 -4.77
CA ASP A 122 -25.41 33.27 -3.82
C ASP A 122 -24.81 34.48 -4.54
N LEU A 123 -23.96 34.25 -5.55
CA LEU A 123 -23.38 35.31 -6.38
C LEU A 123 -24.45 36.08 -7.17
N GLU A 124 -25.45 35.38 -7.72
CA GLU A 124 -26.60 36.00 -8.40
C GLU A 124 -27.39 36.90 -7.45
N LEU A 125 -27.60 36.45 -6.21
CA LEU A 125 -28.29 37.23 -5.17
C LEU A 125 -27.50 38.48 -4.77
N GLU A 126 -26.20 38.37 -4.53
CA GLU A 126 -25.34 39.52 -4.23
C GLU A 126 -25.24 40.49 -5.41
N THR A 127 -25.21 39.98 -6.64
CA THR A 127 -25.24 40.81 -7.86
C THR A 127 -26.55 41.62 -7.95
N ALA A 128 -27.69 40.98 -7.69
CA ALA A 128 -28.99 41.66 -7.67
C ALA A 128 -29.10 42.72 -6.56
N LYS A 129 -28.51 42.47 -5.38
CA LYS A 129 -28.42 43.48 -4.30
C LYS A 129 -27.56 44.66 -4.71
N LEU A 130 -26.39 44.40 -5.31
CA LEU A 130 -25.47 45.43 -5.77
C LEU A 130 -26.12 46.31 -6.85
N GLU A 131 -26.88 45.71 -7.77
CA GLU A 131 -27.61 46.44 -8.81
C GLU A 131 -28.67 47.39 -8.21
N LYS A 132 -29.46 46.92 -7.23
CA LYS A 132 -30.39 47.79 -6.50
C LYS A 132 -29.68 48.94 -5.78
N ASN A 133 -28.55 48.67 -5.13
CA ASN A 133 -27.75 49.69 -4.46
C ASN A 133 -27.19 50.72 -5.47
N LYS A 134 -26.73 50.26 -6.64
CA LYS A 134 -26.29 51.13 -7.73
C LYS A 134 -27.41 52.05 -8.22
N GLU A 135 -28.62 51.54 -8.40
CA GLU A 135 -29.78 52.37 -8.77
C GLU A 135 -30.12 53.42 -7.70
N ILE A 136 -30.11 53.03 -6.42
CA ILE A 136 -30.37 53.95 -5.30
C ILE A 136 -29.30 55.05 -5.27
N LEU A 137 -28.02 54.68 -5.40
CA LEU A 137 -26.91 55.61 -5.43
C LEU A 137 -27.02 56.56 -6.63
N SER A 138 -27.36 56.05 -7.82
CA SER A 138 -27.56 56.86 -9.02
C SER A 138 -28.67 57.91 -8.82
N ARG A 139 -29.80 57.52 -8.21
CA ARG A 139 -30.88 58.45 -7.85
C ARG A 139 -30.41 59.53 -6.86
N SER A 140 -29.70 59.12 -5.81
CA SER A 140 -29.13 60.03 -4.81
C SER A 140 -28.15 61.05 -5.42
N VAL A 141 -27.26 60.60 -6.32
CA VAL A 141 -26.31 61.48 -7.03
C VAL A 141 -27.04 62.52 -7.86
N VAL A 142 -28.09 62.14 -8.61
CA VAL A 142 -28.89 63.08 -9.40
C VAL A 142 -29.59 64.11 -8.51
N GLU A 143 -30.11 63.68 -7.37
CA GLU A 143 -30.80 64.56 -6.41
C GLU A 143 -29.85 65.58 -5.78
N VAL A 144 -28.68 65.13 -5.30
CA VAL A 144 -27.61 66.01 -4.81
C VAL A 144 -27.15 66.98 -5.90
N GLN A 145 -26.96 66.52 -7.14
CA GLN A 145 -26.59 67.38 -8.25
C GLN A 145 -27.66 68.47 -8.53
N LYS A 146 -28.94 68.13 -8.40
CA LYS A 146 -30.07 69.06 -8.54
C LYS A 146 -30.13 70.07 -7.38
N GLU A 147 -29.81 69.66 -6.15
CA GLU A 147 -29.70 70.56 -5.01
C GLU A 147 -28.52 71.53 -5.15
N ILE A 148 -27.35 71.05 -5.56
CA ILE A 148 -26.17 71.90 -5.85
C ILE A 148 -26.52 72.91 -6.95
N SER A 149 -27.14 72.45 -8.03
CA SER A 149 -27.57 73.33 -9.13
C SER A 149 -28.60 74.38 -8.68
N ARG A 150 -29.52 74.03 -7.77
CA ARG A 150 -30.48 74.98 -7.18
C ARG A 150 -29.80 75.98 -6.24
N LYS A 151 -28.92 75.52 -5.34
CA LYS A 151 -28.15 76.40 -4.45
C LYS A 151 -27.28 77.38 -5.24
N CYS A 152 -26.66 76.93 -6.34
CA CYS A 152 -25.89 77.80 -7.24
C CYS A 152 -26.75 78.80 -8.05
N LYS A 153 -28.05 78.54 -8.25
CA LYS A 153 -28.98 79.46 -8.94
C LYS A 153 -29.70 80.43 -8.00
N ASN A 154 -30.00 80.01 -6.77
CA ASN A 154 -30.87 80.73 -5.84
C ASN A 154 -30.13 81.69 -4.92
N VAL A 155 -28.81 81.69 -4.96
CA VAL A 155 -28.01 82.54 -4.10
C VAL A 155 -27.03 83.27 -5.01
N GLY A 156 -27.11 84.60 -5.02
CA GLY A 156 -25.91 85.42 -5.24
C GLY A 156 -24.95 85.06 -4.12
N LEU A 157 -24.18 83.99 -4.32
CA LEU A 157 -23.38 83.36 -3.27
C LEU A 157 -22.26 84.29 -2.89
N ASP A 158 -22.22 84.60 -1.59
CA ASP A 158 -21.05 85.14 -0.94
C ASP A 158 -19.84 84.25 -1.31
N LYS A 159 -18.95 84.87 -2.08
CA LYS A 159 -17.84 84.22 -2.79
C LYS A 159 -16.86 83.57 -1.82
N GLU A 160 -16.85 84.04 -0.59
CA GLU A 160 -16.01 83.58 0.52
C GLU A 160 -16.45 82.20 1.05
N ALA A 161 -17.75 81.97 1.28
CA ALA A 161 -18.26 80.71 1.81
C ALA A 161 -18.07 79.53 0.81
N LEU A 162 -18.24 79.79 -0.48
CA LEU A 162 -17.97 78.81 -1.55
C LEU A 162 -16.48 78.46 -1.64
N LYS A 163 -15.59 79.44 -1.50
CA LYS A 163 -14.13 79.20 -1.49
C LYS A 163 -13.72 78.33 -0.31
N GLN A 164 -14.32 78.55 0.86
CA GLN A 164 -14.02 77.77 2.06
C GLN A 164 -14.46 76.31 1.93
N MET A 165 -15.69 76.05 1.45
CA MET A 165 -16.14 74.68 1.17
C MET A 165 -15.29 73.98 0.09
N LEU A 166 -14.88 74.71 -0.95
CA LEU A 166 -14.02 74.17 -2.02
C LEU A 166 -12.64 73.80 -1.48
N ALA A 167 -12.06 74.62 -0.61
CA ALA A 167 -10.78 74.32 0.03
C ALA A 167 -10.89 73.07 0.94
N GLU A 168 -11.96 72.95 1.72
CA GLU A 168 -12.16 71.81 2.62
C GLU A 168 -12.39 70.49 1.84
N LEU A 169 -13.15 70.53 0.74
CA LEU A 169 -13.32 69.40 -0.17
C LEU A 169 -12.01 69.00 -0.85
N LYS A 170 -11.18 69.96 -1.23
CA LYS A 170 -9.88 69.70 -1.86
C LYS A 170 -8.92 69.01 -0.88
N VAL A 171 -8.91 69.41 0.39
CA VAL A 171 -8.13 68.75 1.45
C VAL A 171 -8.65 67.33 1.72
N LYS A 172 -9.97 67.13 1.82
CA LYS A 172 -10.56 65.79 1.99
C LYS A 172 -10.26 64.88 0.82
N LEU A 173 -10.33 65.40 -0.41
CA LEU A 173 -9.96 64.67 -1.62
C LEU A 173 -8.49 64.26 -1.58
N GLN A 174 -7.58 65.20 -1.30
CA GLN A 174 -6.16 64.90 -1.22
C GLN A 174 -5.84 63.84 -0.16
N LYS A 175 -6.43 63.96 1.04
CA LYS A 175 -6.29 62.96 2.11
C LYS A 175 -6.80 61.57 1.69
N SER A 176 -7.91 61.51 0.97
CA SER A 176 -8.44 60.25 0.43
C SER A 176 -7.53 59.65 -0.64
N THR A 177 -6.94 60.48 -1.51
CA THR A 177 -6.00 60.04 -2.54
C THR A 177 -4.72 59.47 -1.92
N GLU A 178 -4.17 60.12 -0.89
CA GLU A 178 -2.99 59.65 -0.16
C GLU A 178 -3.27 58.31 0.56
N SER A 179 -4.46 58.18 1.18
CA SER A 179 -4.90 56.92 1.79
C SER A 179 -5.06 55.81 0.76
N CYS A 180 -5.61 56.11 -0.42
CA CYS A 180 -5.78 55.16 -1.51
C CYS A 180 -4.43 54.68 -2.05
N ALA A 181 -3.48 55.59 -2.26
CA ALA A 181 -2.12 55.26 -2.69
C ALA A 181 -1.35 54.42 -1.65
N SER A 182 -1.60 54.64 -0.34
CA SER A 182 -1.04 53.81 0.72
C SER A 182 -1.61 52.39 0.67
N GLN A 183 -2.92 52.26 0.48
CA GLN A 183 -3.61 50.97 0.42
C GLN A 183 -3.22 50.16 -0.83
N GLU A 184 -3.03 50.82 -1.97
CA GLU A 184 -2.57 50.20 -3.21
C GLU A 184 -1.17 49.59 -3.05
N LYS A 185 -0.26 50.27 -2.34
CA LYS A 185 1.07 49.71 -2.02
C LYS A 185 1.00 48.47 -1.14
N GLU A 186 0.11 48.45 -0.15
CA GLU A 186 -0.08 47.26 0.69
C GLU A 186 -0.65 46.09 -0.11
N LEU A 187 -1.59 46.35 -1.03
CA LEU A 187 -2.13 45.32 -1.91
C LEU A 187 -1.06 44.71 -2.82
N VAL A 188 -0.20 45.52 -3.43
CA VAL A 188 0.92 45.01 -4.25
C VAL A 188 1.86 44.13 -3.44
N LYS A 189 2.13 44.49 -2.17
CA LYS A 189 2.93 43.64 -1.28
C LYS A 189 2.24 42.31 -0.99
N ILE A 190 0.95 42.33 -0.65
CA ILE A 190 0.17 41.12 -0.36
C ILE A 190 0.10 40.21 -1.60
N GLU A 191 -0.06 40.79 -2.79
CA GLU A 191 -0.06 40.06 -4.05
C GLU A 191 1.28 39.35 -4.29
N SER A 192 2.39 40.07 -4.10
CA SER A 192 3.75 39.49 -4.17
C SER A 192 3.94 38.36 -3.15
N ASP A 193 3.53 38.57 -1.91
CA ASP A 193 3.65 37.56 -0.84
C ASP A 193 2.80 36.32 -1.19
N TYR A 194 1.57 36.50 -1.67
CA TYR A 194 0.71 35.41 -2.11
C TYR A 194 1.32 34.61 -3.27
N GLN A 195 1.88 35.29 -4.27
CA GLN A 195 2.52 34.65 -5.41
C GLN A 195 3.74 33.83 -4.99
N SER A 196 4.51 34.31 -4.00
CA SER A 196 5.64 33.56 -3.43
C SER A 196 5.18 32.27 -2.72
N VAL A 197 4.10 32.34 -1.94
CA VAL A 197 3.52 31.17 -1.26
C VAL A 197 2.95 30.18 -2.28
N TYR A 198 2.29 30.67 -3.32
CA TYR A 198 1.75 29.83 -4.39
C TYR A 198 2.86 29.01 -5.08
N GLN A 199 3.99 29.63 -5.40
CA GLN A 199 5.15 28.94 -5.98
C GLN A 199 5.72 27.86 -5.05
N LEU A 200 5.83 28.16 -3.75
CA LEU A 200 6.26 27.16 -2.75
C LEU A 200 5.29 25.97 -2.67
N CYS A 201 3.98 26.22 -2.80
CA CYS A 201 2.98 25.16 -2.84
C CYS A 201 3.10 24.30 -4.10
N GLU A 202 3.36 24.89 -5.27
CA GLU A 202 3.62 24.13 -6.51
C GLU A 202 4.86 23.24 -6.37
N ASP A 203 5.95 23.77 -5.83
CA ASP A 203 7.17 23.00 -5.58
C ASP A 203 6.91 21.83 -4.63
N GLN A 204 6.22 22.07 -3.52
CA GLN A 204 5.84 21.01 -2.58
C GLN A 204 4.98 19.94 -3.24
N ALA A 205 3.99 20.32 -4.05
CA ALA A 205 3.15 19.38 -4.79
C ALA A 205 3.98 18.51 -5.75
N HIS A 206 4.96 19.12 -6.44
CA HIS A 206 5.88 18.39 -7.31
C HIS A 206 6.73 17.37 -6.53
N TYR A 207 7.28 17.74 -5.36
CA TYR A 207 8.02 16.81 -4.52
C TYR A 207 7.16 15.67 -3.98
N ILE A 208 5.93 15.96 -3.51
CA ILE A 208 4.98 14.93 -3.06
C ILE A 208 4.72 13.91 -4.17
N LYS A 209 4.46 14.39 -5.39
CA LYS A 209 4.25 13.54 -6.56
C LYS A 209 5.47 12.64 -6.85
N LYS A 210 6.68 13.19 -6.72
CA LYS A 210 7.93 12.42 -6.89
C LYS A 210 8.08 11.33 -5.83
N TYR A 211 7.77 11.62 -4.56
CA TYR A 211 7.83 10.63 -3.49
C TYR A 211 6.77 9.54 -3.66
N GLN A 212 5.55 9.89 -4.09
CA GLN A 212 4.51 8.91 -4.39
C GLN A 212 4.94 7.94 -5.50
N GLU A 213 5.60 8.42 -6.55
CA GLU A 213 6.09 7.55 -7.62
C GLU A 213 7.20 6.60 -7.14
N ILE A 214 8.14 7.08 -6.31
CA ILE A 214 9.19 6.23 -5.72
C ILE A 214 8.57 5.15 -4.84
N LEU A 215 7.56 5.49 -4.02
CA LEU A 215 6.84 4.52 -3.19
C LEU A 215 6.17 3.44 -4.06
N ARG A 216 5.51 3.85 -5.15
CA ARG A 216 4.87 2.91 -6.09
C ARG A 216 5.90 1.97 -6.75
N GLN A 217 7.09 2.47 -7.06
CA GLN A 217 8.15 1.67 -7.65
C GLN A 217 8.70 0.64 -6.65
N MET A 218 8.94 1.04 -5.40
CA MET A 218 9.39 0.12 -4.34
C MET A 218 8.36 -0.96 -4.04
N GLU A 219 7.06 -0.64 -4.10
CA GLU A 219 5.99 -1.63 -3.93
C GLU A 219 6.03 -2.69 -5.04
N LYS A 220 6.15 -2.28 -6.31
CA LYS A 220 6.30 -3.20 -7.44
C LYS A 220 7.56 -4.06 -7.32
N GLU A 221 8.69 -3.49 -6.90
CA GLU A 221 9.93 -4.24 -6.69
C GLU A 221 9.77 -5.29 -5.58
N LYS A 222 9.04 -4.96 -4.51
CA LYS A 222 8.74 -5.90 -3.43
C LYS A 222 7.82 -7.03 -3.91
N GLU A 223 6.79 -6.72 -4.69
CA GLU A 223 5.92 -7.74 -5.29
C GLU A 223 6.71 -8.66 -6.25
N MET A 224 7.57 -8.09 -7.09
CA MET A 224 8.44 -8.85 -7.99
C MET A 224 9.38 -9.78 -7.22
N MET A 225 10.00 -9.30 -6.14
CA MET A 225 10.87 -10.12 -5.29
C MET A 225 10.10 -11.29 -4.63
N LEU A 226 8.86 -11.05 -4.19
CA LEU A 226 8.02 -12.11 -3.62
C LEU A 226 7.65 -13.16 -4.67
N LEU A 227 7.27 -12.72 -5.88
CA LEU A 227 6.98 -13.61 -7.00
C LEU A 227 8.20 -14.43 -7.40
N GLU A 228 9.37 -13.81 -7.54
CA GLU A 228 10.63 -14.50 -7.84
C GLU A 228 10.97 -15.56 -6.78
N LYS A 229 10.73 -15.27 -5.51
CA LYS A 229 10.90 -16.23 -4.41
C LYS A 229 9.94 -17.42 -4.53
N GLU A 230 8.69 -17.18 -4.94
CA GLU A 230 7.71 -18.26 -5.19
C GLU A 230 8.09 -19.11 -6.39
N VAL A 231 8.56 -18.49 -7.49
CA VAL A 231 9.08 -19.19 -8.67
C VAL A 231 10.29 -20.05 -8.30
N CYS A 232 11.26 -19.52 -7.55
CA CYS A 232 12.41 -20.29 -7.06
C CYS A 232 11.98 -21.49 -6.20
N LYS A 233 11.00 -21.31 -5.30
CA LYS A 233 10.44 -22.41 -4.50
C LYS A 233 9.79 -23.48 -5.38
N ALA A 234 8.97 -23.09 -6.35
CA ALA A 234 8.31 -24.02 -7.27
C ALA A 234 9.33 -24.80 -8.12
N GLN A 235 10.38 -24.12 -8.59
CA GLN A 235 11.46 -24.73 -9.37
C GLN A 235 12.25 -25.74 -8.53
N ASN A 236 12.63 -25.41 -7.30
CA ASN A 236 13.32 -26.33 -6.39
C ASN A 236 12.48 -27.57 -6.06
N ASN A 237 11.17 -27.40 -5.87
CA ASN A 237 10.26 -28.53 -5.67
C ASN A 237 10.11 -29.39 -6.95
N SER A 238 10.27 -28.80 -8.14
CA SER A 238 10.26 -29.55 -9.41
C SER A 238 11.58 -30.32 -9.64
N VAL A 239 12.71 -29.76 -9.21
CA VAL A 239 14.04 -30.41 -9.32
C VAL A 239 14.11 -31.64 -8.39
N GLN A 240 13.37 -31.65 -7.29
CA GLN A 240 13.28 -32.78 -6.36
C GLN A 240 12.58 -34.02 -6.96
N ILE A 241 11.93 -33.91 -8.12
CA ILE A 241 11.24 -35.02 -8.81
C ILE A 241 12.15 -35.74 -9.84
N VAL A 242 13.36 -35.22 -10.11
CA VAL A 242 14.36 -35.89 -10.96
C VAL A 242 15.52 -36.44 -10.11
N LYS A 243 15.85 -37.72 -10.32
CA LYS A 243 16.76 -38.58 -9.54
C LYS A 243 18.15 -37.98 -9.19
N PRO A 244 18.84 -38.55 -8.16
CA PRO A 244 19.75 -37.84 -7.27
C PRO A 244 21.24 -37.92 -7.69
N GLY A 245 21.90 -36.77 -7.68
CA GLY A 245 23.35 -36.62 -7.52
C GLY A 245 23.61 -35.90 -6.19
N SER A 246 23.35 -36.58 -5.07
CA SER A 246 23.04 -35.97 -3.76
C SER A 246 24.24 -35.38 -3.00
N THR A 247 25.49 -35.69 -3.33
CA THR A 247 26.60 -35.21 -2.46
C THR A 247 27.06 -33.78 -2.77
N LEU A 248 27.15 -33.38 -4.04
CA LEU A 248 27.72 -32.07 -4.42
C LEU A 248 26.72 -30.91 -4.27
N MET A 249 25.46 -31.12 -4.68
CA MET A 249 24.44 -30.07 -4.63
C MET A 249 24.05 -29.74 -3.18
N GLU A 250 24.00 -30.74 -2.29
CA GLU A 250 23.74 -30.53 -0.86
C GLU A 250 24.89 -29.77 -0.16
N THR A 251 26.15 -29.97 -0.57
CA THR A 251 27.27 -29.17 -0.02
C THR A 251 27.24 -27.73 -0.52
N ILE A 252 26.83 -27.50 -1.77
CA ILE A 252 26.69 -26.14 -2.33
C ILE A 252 25.51 -25.43 -1.66
N GLN A 253 24.37 -26.11 -1.50
CA GLN A 253 23.18 -25.58 -0.85
C GLN A 253 23.44 -25.23 0.62
N SER A 254 24.08 -26.12 1.39
CA SER A 254 24.38 -25.86 2.80
C SER A 254 25.42 -24.74 3.01
N ASN A 255 26.38 -24.57 2.09
CA ASN A 255 27.32 -23.44 2.12
C ASN A 255 26.65 -22.11 1.74
N MET A 256 25.74 -22.13 0.75
CA MET A 256 24.94 -20.95 0.41
C MET A 256 24.00 -20.57 1.55
N GLU A 257 23.35 -21.54 2.19
CA GLU A 257 22.46 -21.31 3.34
C GLU A 257 23.21 -20.72 4.54
N LYS A 258 24.41 -21.25 4.87
CA LYS A 258 25.30 -20.64 5.87
C LYS A 258 25.70 -19.21 5.51
N THR A 259 25.89 -18.91 4.23
CA THR A 259 26.24 -17.56 3.76
C THR A 259 25.05 -16.60 3.81
N ILE A 260 23.85 -17.08 3.50
CA ILE A 260 22.59 -16.32 3.60
C ILE A 260 22.26 -16.02 5.07
N ILE A 261 22.37 -17.01 5.97
CA ILE A 261 22.17 -16.82 7.41
C ILE A 261 23.20 -15.83 7.97
N LYS A 262 24.47 -15.89 7.55
CA LYS A 262 25.50 -14.91 7.94
C LYS A 262 25.19 -13.50 7.43
N LYS A 263 24.74 -13.35 6.19
CA LYS A 263 24.33 -12.05 5.62
C LYS A 263 23.09 -11.50 6.31
N GLN A 264 22.11 -12.34 6.60
CA GLN A 264 20.88 -11.95 7.30
C GLN A 264 21.16 -11.54 8.75
N LYS A 265 22.03 -12.27 9.47
CA LYS A 265 22.52 -11.86 10.79
C LYS A 265 23.22 -10.50 10.73
N ARG A 266 24.06 -10.24 9.72
CA ARG A 266 24.74 -8.95 9.54
C ARG A 266 23.77 -7.79 9.29
N ILE A 267 22.74 -8.00 8.45
CA ILE A 267 21.72 -6.98 8.17
C ILE A 267 20.86 -6.72 9.41
N PHE A 268 20.48 -7.78 10.13
CA PHE A 268 19.75 -7.68 11.39
C PHE A 268 20.58 -6.89 12.42
N TRP A 269 21.85 -7.24 12.59
CA TRP A 269 22.77 -6.55 13.50
C TRP A 269 22.95 -5.08 13.11
N TYR A 270 23.10 -4.77 11.82
CA TYR A 270 23.18 -3.39 11.34
C TYR A 270 21.91 -2.59 11.63
N ARG A 271 20.72 -3.20 11.48
CA ARG A 271 19.44 -2.55 11.81
C ARG A 271 19.32 -2.26 13.31
N HIS A 272 19.71 -3.21 14.15
CA HIS A 272 19.72 -3.02 15.61
C HIS A 272 20.78 -1.99 16.05
N PHE A 273 21.96 -2.02 15.43
CA PHE A 273 23.03 -1.07 15.68
C PHE A 273 22.64 0.37 15.27
N ARG A 274 21.97 0.53 14.13
CA ARG A 274 21.44 1.84 13.70
C ARG A 274 20.39 2.37 14.67
N TYR A 275 19.52 1.50 15.19
CA TYR A 275 18.52 1.88 16.19
C TYR A 275 19.18 2.25 17.52
N PHE A 276 20.20 1.51 17.94
CA PHE A 276 20.99 1.80 19.13
C PHE A 276 21.71 3.16 19.01
N ILE A 277 22.38 3.44 17.90
CA ILE A 277 23.00 4.76 17.64
C ILE A 277 21.95 5.87 17.69
N SER A 278 20.77 5.64 17.10
CA SER A 278 19.69 6.63 17.09
C SER A 278 19.19 6.91 18.51
N MET A 279 19.02 5.87 19.34
CA MET A 279 18.65 6.01 20.75
C MET A 279 19.71 6.77 21.55
N VAL A 280 20.99 6.46 21.35
CA VAL A 280 22.09 7.17 22.00
C VAL A 280 22.11 8.65 21.60
N MET A 281 21.91 8.96 20.31
CA MET A 281 21.88 10.34 19.83
C MET A 281 20.69 11.14 20.40
N ILE A 282 19.51 10.52 20.50
CA ILE A 282 18.33 11.12 21.15
C ILE A 282 18.60 11.33 22.65
N PHE A 283 19.21 10.35 23.32
CA PHE A 283 19.56 10.45 24.72
C PHE A 283 20.52 11.63 25.00
N PHE A 284 21.60 11.77 24.22
CA PHE A 284 22.50 12.92 24.35
C PHE A 284 21.81 14.25 24.04
N ARG A 285 20.86 14.27 23.10
CA ARG A 285 20.08 15.47 22.81
C ARG A 285 19.15 15.86 23.96
N LEU A 286 18.49 14.89 24.59
CA LEU A 286 17.67 15.09 25.78
C LEU A 286 18.52 15.52 26.98
N LEU A 287 19.69 14.89 27.17
CA LEU A 287 20.64 15.28 28.21
C LEU A 287 21.11 16.72 27.99
N GLY A 288 21.38 17.11 26.74
CA GLY A 288 21.66 18.48 26.36
C GLY A 288 20.53 19.43 26.75
N TYR A 289 19.27 19.12 26.43
CA TYR A 289 18.13 19.94 26.83
C TYR A 289 18.00 20.07 28.34
N MET A 290 18.24 18.99 29.10
CA MET A 290 18.24 19.03 30.56
C MET A 290 19.36 19.92 31.11
N LEU A 291 20.56 19.84 30.54
CA LEU A 291 21.69 20.71 30.92
C LEU A 291 21.42 22.19 30.58
N PHE A 292 20.87 22.46 29.39
CA PHE A 292 20.47 23.81 28.99
C PHE A 292 19.36 24.36 29.89
N TYR A 293 18.41 23.52 30.28
CA TYR A 293 17.33 23.91 31.20
C TYR A 293 17.84 24.18 32.61
N LEU A 294 18.76 23.35 33.11
CA LEU A 294 19.46 23.59 34.38
C LEU A 294 20.26 24.90 34.34
N GLN A 295 20.98 25.16 33.25
CA GLN A 295 21.76 26.39 33.06
C GLN A 295 20.87 27.63 32.92
N TYR A 296 19.67 27.48 32.35
CA TYR A 296 18.67 28.55 32.25
C TYR A 296 18.05 28.91 33.61
N ILE A 297 17.81 27.92 34.47
CA ILE A 297 17.26 28.14 35.82
C ILE A 297 18.32 28.65 36.80
N ASN A 298 19.53 28.10 36.74
CA ASN A 298 20.63 28.50 37.61
C ASN A 298 21.98 28.35 36.88
N PRO A 299 22.55 29.43 36.33
CA PRO A 299 23.80 29.35 35.57
C PRO A 299 25.02 29.01 36.44
N ASP A 300 24.95 29.26 37.75
CA ASP A 300 26.06 29.02 38.68
C ASP A 300 26.12 27.56 39.17
N LEU A 301 25.01 26.80 39.05
CA LEU A 301 24.92 25.43 39.52
C LEU A 301 25.89 24.48 38.79
N LEU A 302 26.07 24.64 37.47
CA LEU A 302 27.02 23.85 36.69
C LEU A 302 28.47 24.26 36.98
N VAL A 303 28.73 25.54 37.20
CA VAL A 303 30.08 26.07 37.46
C VAL A 303 30.56 25.69 38.86
N ASP A 304 29.66 25.64 39.84
CA ASP A 304 29.96 25.26 41.23
C ASP A 304 29.97 23.74 41.45
N ALA A 305 29.13 22.98 40.73
CA ALA A 305 29.08 21.53 40.87
C ALA A 305 30.19 20.82 40.08
N LEU A 306 30.64 21.36 38.93
CA LEU A 306 31.63 20.70 38.08
C LEU A 306 32.99 20.48 38.77
N PRO A 307 33.56 21.42 39.55
CA PRO A 307 34.78 21.19 40.33
C PRO A 307 34.60 20.17 41.46
N VAL A 308 33.40 20.11 42.05
CA VAL A 308 33.05 19.18 43.14
C VAL A 308 32.89 17.75 42.61
N VAL A 309 32.23 17.59 41.46
CA VAL A 309 32.04 16.31 40.76
C VAL A 309 33.32 15.82 40.06
N MET A 310 34.21 16.73 39.67
CA MET A 310 35.56 16.42 39.16
C MET A 310 36.63 16.45 40.25
N SER A 311 36.23 16.38 41.53
CA SER A 311 37.20 16.29 42.62
C SER A 311 37.98 14.98 42.52
N ARG A 312 39.27 15.03 42.86
CA ARG A 312 40.19 13.89 42.69
C ARG A 312 39.72 12.62 43.39
N GLU A 313 38.90 12.75 44.43
CA GLU A 313 38.35 11.66 45.23
C GLU A 313 37.10 11.02 44.63
N THR A 314 36.20 11.83 44.04
CA THR A 314 35.02 11.32 43.31
C THR A 314 35.43 10.64 42.01
N LEU A 315 36.44 11.18 41.30
CA LEU A 315 37.02 10.55 40.11
C LEU A 315 37.68 9.20 40.43
N LYS A 316 38.35 9.08 41.59
CA LYS A 316 38.97 7.83 42.03
C LYS A 316 37.92 6.77 42.38
N ARG A 317 36.84 7.14 43.07
CA ARG A 317 35.70 6.25 43.35
C ARG A 317 34.98 5.80 42.07
N LEU A 318 34.84 6.70 41.10
CA LEU A 318 34.24 6.36 39.80
C LEU A 318 35.12 5.39 39.01
N GLN A 319 36.44 5.59 39.05
CA GLN A 319 37.41 4.69 38.44
C GLN A 319 37.37 3.30 39.09
N GLU A 320 37.32 3.22 40.42
CA GLU A 320 37.19 1.97 41.17
C GLU A 320 35.85 1.25 40.89
N ALA A 321 34.75 1.99 40.74
CA ALA A 321 33.43 1.42 40.43
C ALA A 321 33.29 0.91 38.98
N LEU A 322 34.00 1.55 38.03
CA LEU A 322 33.99 1.16 36.61
C LEU A 322 35.02 0.08 36.28
N PHE A 323 36.10 -0.04 37.07
CA PHE A 323 37.15 -1.04 36.87
C PHE A 323 36.62 -2.50 36.75
N PRO A 324 35.69 -2.99 37.59
CA PRO A 324 35.18 -4.35 37.46
C PRO A 324 34.42 -4.60 36.16
N PHE A 325 33.76 -3.59 35.59
CA PHE A 325 33.02 -3.72 34.32
C PHE A 325 33.93 -3.68 33.09
N LEU A 326 35.04 -2.94 33.15
CA LEU A 326 36.04 -2.87 32.08
C LEU A 326 36.99 -4.08 32.06
N THR A 327 37.21 -4.72 33.21
CA THR A 327 38.09 -5.90 33.31
C THR A 327 37.38 -7.19 32.88
N LEU A 328 36.04 -7.26 33.02
CA LEU A 328 35.25 -8.45 32.65
C LEU A 328 35.20 -8.74 31.14
N GLU A 329 35.51 -7.76 30.29
CA GLU A 329 35.43 -7.90 28.82
C GLU A 329 36.76 -8.39 28.19
N VAL A 330 37.84 -8.48 28.96
CA VAL A 330 39.19 -8.82 28.43
C VAL A 330 39.56 -10.29 28.68
N GLU A 331 38.90 -11.00 29.59
CA GLU A 331 39.33 -12.35 30.03
C GLU A 331 38.71 -13.52 29.23
N GLU A 332 37.87 -13.26 28.21
CA GLU A 332 37.29 -14.29 27.33
C GLU A 332 38.08 -14.55 26.02
N VAL A 333 39.23 -13.90 25.78
CA VAL A 333 39.94 -13.95 24.48
C VAL A 333 41.42 -14.31 24.57
N LEU A 334 41.82 -15.25 25.44
CA LEU A 334 43.12 -15.93 25.29
C LEU A 334 42.98 -17.45 25.39
N PRO A 335 43.35 -18.22 24.35
CA PRO A 335 43.51 -19.67 24.45
C PRO A 335 44.89 -20.04 25.05
N HIS A 336 44.90 -21.17 25.76
CA HIS A 336 46.08 -21.92 26.19
C HIS A 336 46.97 -22.38 25.04
#